data_AF-A0A524GAM9-F1
#
_entry.id   AF-A0A524GAM9-F1
#
_cell.length_a   1.000
_cell.length_b   1.000
_cell.length_c   1.000
_cell.angle_alpha   90.00
_cell.angle_beta   90.00
_cell.angle_gamma   90.00
#
_symmetry.space_group_name_H-M   'P 1'
#
loop_
_entity.id
_entity.type
_entity.pdbx_description
1 polymer ?
#
loop_
_entity_poly.entity_id
_entity_poly.type
_entity_poly.pdbx_seq_one_letter_code
_entity_poly.pdbx_strand_id
1 'polypeptide(L)'
;MSDLLPDSVRRQVLDKITPSQKEVETQREIINKLTNALHNRADSAGFTYSFIEAQGSTGEKQTQLSGATDIDLFVALSTEDHSDILELPLTNRHKAIDDLMTKLVSEWFEPALRGVEVHEVQRAFSQHPFLSLKIQGIDIDILGCFDIDTERLARDGPITAVDRTVHHTKYIAQRLTDKKREDVRILKSFVRACHAYGDTCAVGRMGLTGVALELLVVFNTSLEKAMKALRHLDTKPVDTVNRTLKDLKRIKTFYDDHIFLIDPTDTNRNIASSFTPRAYRWVQYRIDRLYEILTEHDDAIIEQLIEVPIPSSPIPDWLRLHSKSYEFRGNKSIHYTILRDKLHRVARKIRSEMRYEKTGEERFGRILTEVLFKEELYALGVLVQKPQITPTYIRRGPRITLQEATARFRESHQNVMEIDGHLCVEVKRDWTQYEEMLDSILHEYQIDGLQLSSSNSEISNQVLNVLYKFVLPIEPEFKERITRVKEKDYTPSM
;
A
#
# COMPACT_ATOMS: atom_id res chain seq x y z
N MET A 1 -1.23 26.25 -23.43
CA MET A 1 -1.13 25.54 -22.14
C MET A 1 -0.38 24.26 -22.44
N SER A 2 0.84 24.08 -21.93
CA SER A 2 1.58 22.83 -22.13
C SER A 2 0.82 21.70 -21.46
N ASP A 3 0.34 20.74 -22.26
CA ASP A 3 0.10 19.40 -21.75
C ASP A 3 1.47 18.80 -21.39
N LEU A 4 1.52 17.92 -20.39
CA LEU A 4 2.79 17.34 -19.91
C LEU A 4 3.49 16.53 -21.00
N LEU A 5 2.71 15.89 -21.86
CA LEU A 5 3.16 14.92 -22.85
C LEU A 5 3.00 15.49 -24.26
N PRO A 6 3.92 15.15 -25.20
CA PRO A 6 3.69 15.35 -26.62
C PRO A 6 2.38 14.67 -27.09
N ASP A 7 1.69 15.27 -28.05
CA ASP A 7 0.40 14.74 -28.56
C ASP A 7 0.52 13.31 -29.13
N SER A 8 1.66 12.98 -29.76
CA SER A 8 1.97 11.64 -30.27
C SER A 8 2.04 10.61 -29.14
N VAL A 9 2.83 10.90 -28.11
CA VAL A 9 2.99 10.06 -26.91
C VAL A 9 1.65 9.89 -26.21
N ARG A 10 0.92 10.99 -25.99
CA ARG A 10 -0.39 10.98 -25.34
C ARG A 10 -1.34 10.02 -26.05
N ARG A 11 -1.46 10.12 -27.38
CA ARG A 11 -2.33 9.25 -28.16
C ARG A 11 -1.93 7.78 -28.04
N GLN A 12 -0.65 7.47 -28.22
CA GLN A 12 -0.15 6.09 -28.13
C GLN A 12 -0.36 5.46 -26.75
N VAL A 13 -0.21 6.24 -25.67
CA VAL A 13 -0.49 5.79 -24.31
C VAL A 13 -1.99 5.54 -24.16
N LEU A 14 -2.85 6.48 -24.57
CA LEU A 14 -4.30 6.34 -24.47
C LEU A 14 -4.83 5.14 -25.26
N ASP A 15 -4.29 4.86 -26.44
CA ASP A 15 -4.65 3.69 -27.25
C ASP A 15 -4.38 2.36 -26.52
N LYS A 16 -3.36 2.31 -25.65
CA LYS A 16 -3.02 1.13 -24.85
C LYS A 16 -3.82 0.99 -23.57
N ILE A 17 -4.22 2.11 -22.95
CA ILE A 17 -4.78 2.10 -21.58
C ILE A 17 -6.27 2.40 -21.52
N THR A 18 -6.88 2.91 -22.58
CA THR A 18 -8.31 3.22 -22.61
C THR A 18 -9.10 1.96 -22.88
N PRO A 19 -10.10 1.63 -22.03
CA PRO A 19 -10.98 0.50 -22.28
C PRO A 19 -11.65 0.61 -23.66
N SER A 20 -11.68 -0.51 -24.38
CA SER A 20 -12.41 -0.62 -25.63
C SER A 20 -13.91 -0.45 -25.41
N GLN A 21 -14.64 -0.08 -26.47
CA GLN A 21 -16.10 0.01 -26.40
C GLN A 21 -16.74 -1.31 -25.96
N LYS A 22 -16.19 -2.44 -26.43
CA LYS A 22 -16.65 -3.78 -26.04
C LYS A 22 -16.47 -4.06 -24.55
N GLU A 23 -15.34 -3.66 -23.97
CA GLU A 23 -15.11 -3.78 -22.52
C GLU A 23 -16.15 -2.97 -21.74
N VAL A 24 -16.41 -1.72 -22.15
CA VAL A 24 -17.41 -0.84 -21.50
C VAL A 24 -18.84 -1.39 -21.63
N GLU A 25 -19.19 -1.94 -22.79
CA GLU A 25 -20.51 -2.58 -23.01
C GLU A 25 -20.67 -3.82 -22.15
N THR A 26 -19.65 -4.69 -22.10
CA THR A 26 -19.65 -5.90 -21.25
C THR A 26 -19.82 -5.53 -19.78
N GLN A 27 -19.12 -4.51 -19.30
CA GLN A 27 -19.26 -4.00 -17.92
C GLN A 27 -20.71 -3.55 -17.65
N ARG A 28 -21.31 -2.79 -18.57
CA ARG A 28 -22.69 -2.31 -18.44
C ARG A 28 -23.70 -3.46 -18.40
N GLU A 29 -23.52 -4.46 -19.26
CA GLU A 29 -24.38 -5.65 -19.27
C GLU A 29 -24.30 -6.43 -17.95
N ILE A 30 -23.09 -6.62 -17.42
CA ILE A 30 -22.88 -7.29 -16.12
C ILE A 30 -23.53 -6.50 -14.98
N ILE A 31 -23.32 -5.18 -14.92
CA ILE A 31 -23.93 -4.32 -13.91
C ILE A 31 -25.45 -4.43 -13.96
N ASN A 32 -26.05 -4.27 -15.14
CA ASN A 32 -27.50 -4.37 -15.31
C ASN A 32 -28.04 -5.76 -14.90
N LYS A 33 -27.33 -6.83 -15.27
CA LYS A 33 -27.71 -8.20 -14.92
C LYS A 33 -27.73 -8.39 -13.40
N LEU A 34 -26.70 -7.92 -12.70
CA LEU A 34 -26.58 -8.04 -11.25
C LEU A 34 -27.57 -7.14 -10.52
N THR A 35 -27.74 -5.90 -10.96
CA THR A 35 -28.75 -4.97 -10.41
C THR A 35 -30.14 -5.59 -10.50
N ASN A 36 -30.51 -6.16 -11.64
CA ASN A 36 -31.80 -6.83 -11.81
C ASN A 36 -31.95 -8.07 -10.91
N ALA A 37 -30.88 -8.88 -10.78
CA ALA A 37 -30.89 -10.06 -9.93
C ALA A 37 -31.09 -9.69 -8.44
N LEU A 38 -30.38 -8.66 -7.96
CA LEU A 38 -30.53 -8.14 -6.61
C LEU A 38 -31.91 -7.53 -6.38
N HIS A 39 -32.40 -6.70 -7.31
CA HIS A 39 -33.73 -6.08 -7.23
C HIS A 39 -34.84 -7.13 -7.12
N ASN A 40 -34.85 -8.14 -8.02
CA ASN A 40 -35.88 -9.19 -8.03
C ASN A 40 -35.89 -10.03 -6.75
N ARG A 41 -34.76 -10.10 -6.03
CA ARG A 41 -34.65 -10.87 -4.79
C ARG A 41 -35.05 -10.08 -3.55
N ALA A 42 -34.94 -8.74 -3.57
CA ALA A 42 -35.05 -7.86 -2.41
C ALA A 42 -36.35 -8.10 -1.61
N ASP A 43 -37.51 -7.99 -2.26
CA ASP A 43 -38.82 -8.16 -1.62
C ASP A 43 -38.99 -9.55 -0.99
N SER A 44 -38.59 -10.60 -1.71
CA SER A 44 -38.69 -11.99 -1.24
C SER A 44 -37.72 -12.31 -0.10
N ALA A 45 -36.65 -11.52 0.04
CA ALA A 45 -35.68 -11.62 1.13
C ALA A 45 -36.03 -10.68 2.30
N GLY A 46 -37.06 -9.84 2.17
CA GLY A 46 -37.51 -8.92 3.21
C GLY A 46 -36.60 -7.70 3.39
N PHE A 47 -35.88 -7.28 2.35
CA PHE A 47 -35.01 -6.10 2.40
C PHE A 47 -35.56 -4.96 1.55
N THR A 48 -35.50 -3.74 2.08
CA THR A 48 -35.68 -2.47 1.35
C THR A 48 -34.33 -1.84 1.08
N TYR A 49 -34.24 -1.03 0.03
CA TYR A 49 -33.01 -0.33 -0.33
C TYR A 49 -33.32 0.97 -1.07
N SER A 50 -32.42 1.95 -0.98
CA SER A 50 -32.52 3.24 -1.68
C SER A 50 -32.13 3.12 -3.15
N PHE A 51 -30.95 2.55 -3.43
CA PHE A 51 -30.45 2.35 -4.81
C PHE A 51 -29.46 1.18 -4.90
N ILE A 52 -29.24 0.69 -6.13
CA ILE A 52 -28.19 -0.28 -6.46
C ILE A 52 -27.39 0.28 -7.64
N GLU A 53 -26.16 0.70 -7.38
CA GLU A 53 -25.35 1.45 -8.35
C GLU A 53 -23.89 1.02 -8.36
N ALA A 54 -23.29 1.02 -9.54
CA ALA A 54 -21.86 0.79 -9.69
C ALA A 54 -21.07 2.04 -9.27
N GLN A 55 -20.15 1.85 -8.34
CA GLN A 55 -19.26 2.87 -7.79
C GLN A 55 -17.82 2.59 -8.22
N GLY A 56 -16.87 3.37 -7.70
CA GLY A 56 -15.45 3.15 -7.97
C GLY A 56 -14.98 3.82 -9.27
N SER A 57 -14.10 3.15 -10.02
CA SER A 57 -13.54 3.69 -11.27
C SER A 57 -14.42 3.39 -12.49
N THR A 58 -15.14 2.28 -12.39
CA THR A 58 -16.25 1.84 -13.26
C THR A 58 -17.54 2.56 -12.85
N GLY A 59 -18.58 2.56 -13.69
CA GLY A 59 -19.82 3.31 -13.43
C GLY A 59 -19.76 4.74 -13.96
N GLU A 60 -20.19 5.74 -13.18
CA GLU A 60 -20.36 7.11 -13.66
C GLU A 60 -19.04 7.80 -14.06
N LYS A 61 -17.94 7.49 -13.38
CA LYS A 61 -16.66 8.18 -13.62
C LYS A 61 -16.04 7.80 -14.96
N GLN A 62 -16.13 6.52 -15.35
CA GLN A 62 -15.45 5.95 -16.51
C GLN A 62 -13.95 6.29 -16.55
N THR A 63 -13.22 5.96 -15.48
CA THR A 63 -11.76 6.23 -15.35
C THR A 63 -10.91 4.97 -15.14
N GLN A 64 -11.50 3.80 -15.36
CA GLN A 64 -10.85 2.50 -15.38
C GLN A 64 -9.84 2.39 -16.53
N LEU A 65 -8.83 1.53 -16.34
CA LEU A 65 -7.83 1.20 -17.35
C LEU A 65 -8.23 -0.09 -18.08
N SER A 66 -7.87 -0.21 -19.36
CA SER A 66 -8.11 -1.43 -20.14
C SER A 66 -7.46 -2.64 -19.48
N GLY A 67 -8.17 -3.78 -19.50
CA GLY A 67 -7.73 -5.02 -18.86
C GLY A 67 -7.60 -4.99 -17.32
N ALA A 68 -7.90 -3.87 -16.67
CA ALA A 68 -7.84 -3.73 -15.22
C ALA A 68 -9.14 -3.12 -14.70
N THR A 69 -10.20 -3.89 -14.85
CA THR A 69 -11.55 -3.52 -14.44
C THR A 69 -11.99 -4.36 -13.26
N ASP A 70 -12.35 -3.66 -12.19
CA ASP A 70 -13.17 -4.12 -11.08
C ASP A 70 -14.55 -3.46 -11.18
N ILE A 71 -15.59 -4.16 -10.70
CA ILE A 71 -16.94 -3.60 -10.55
C ILE A 71 -17.30 -3.61 -9.07
N ASP A 72 -17.40 -2.42 -8.49
CA ASP A 72 -17.92 -2.22 -7.14
C ASP A 72 -19.43 -1.92 -7.21
N LEU A 73 -20.29 -2.89 -6.93
CA LEU A 73 -21.74 -2.72 -6.95
C LEU A 73 -22.26 -2.44 -5.54
N PHE A 74 -22.71 -1.21 -5.29
CA PHE A 74 -23.18 -0.77 -3.99
C PHE A 74 -24.69 -0.91 -3.88
N VAL A 75 -25.15 -1.49 -2.78
CA VAL A 75 -26.55 -1.59 -2.38
C VAL A 75 -26.77 -0.69 -1.17
N ALA A 76 -27.42 0.45 -1.39
CA ALA A 76 -27.59 1.46 -0.37
C ALA A 76 -28.86 1.26 0.45
N LEU A 77 -28.75 1.34 1.76
CA LEU A 77 -29.84 1.17 2.70
C LEU A 77 -30.32 2.52 3.24
N SER A 78 -31.63 2.64 3.44
CA SER A 78 -32.23 3.81 4.09
C SER A 78 -31.78 3.88 5.54
N THR A 79 -31.39 5.07 5.98
CA THR A 79 -31.06 5.28 7.40
C THR A 79 -32.29 5.36 8.31
N GLU A 80 -33.46 5.66 7.74
CA GLU A 80 -34.73 5.70 8.49
C GLU A 80 -35.20 4.28 8.84
N ASP A 81 -35.13 3.37 7.86
CA ASP A 81 -35.50 1.96 7.97
C ASP A 81 -34.62 1.19 8.98
N HIS A 82 -33.46 1.75 9.33
CA HIS A 82 -32.48 1.16 10.24
C HIS A 82 -32.16 2.06 11.45
N SER A 83 -33.06 2.98 11.78
CA SER A 83 -32.93 3.86 12.95
C SER A 83 -32.73 3.10 14.26
N ASP A 84 -33.37 1.93 14.41
CA ASP A 84 -33.23 1.01 15.54
C ASP A 84 -31.78 0.57 15.78
N ILE A 85 -31.02 0.32 14.71
CA ILE A 85 -29.60 -0.02 14.75
C ILE A 85 -28.75 1.24 14.95
N LEU A 86 -29.05 2.31 14.21
CA LEU A 86 -28.24 3.52 14.17
C LEU A 86 -28.33 4.34 15.46
N GLU A 87 -29.39 4.21 16.25
CA GLU A 87 -29.55 4.87 17.54
C GLU A 87 -28.88 4.11 18.70
N LEU A 88 -28.42 2.88 18.48
CA LEU A 88 -27.70 2.11 19.49
C LEU A 88 -26.43 2.84 19.97
N PRO A 89 -26.01 2.63 21.24
CA PRO A 89 -24.70 3.06 21.71
C PRO A 89 -23.58 2.52 20.81
N LEU A 90 -22.52 3.32 20.60
CA LEU A 90 -21.40 2.98 19.71
C LEU A 90 -20.82 1.58 19.95
N THR A 91 -20.77 1.13 21.21
CA THR A 91 -20.27 -0.20 21.59
C THR A 91 -21.08 -1.35 20.98
N ASN A 92 -22.39 -1.17 20.81
CA ASN A 92 -23.29 -2.18 20.27
C ASN A 92 -23.58 -1.96 18.79
N ARG A 93 -23.55 -0.69 18.34
CA ARG A 93 -23.85 -0.31 16.95
C ARG A 93 -22.94 -1.00 15.94
N HIS A 94 -21.63 -1.05 16.20
CA HIS A 94 -20.70 -1.70 15.27
C HIS A 94 -21.04 -3.17 15.03
N LYS A 95 -21.36 -3.91 16.10
CA LYS A 95 -21.76 -5.31 15.98
C LYS A 95 -23.09 -5.46 15.24
N ALA A 96 -24.07 -4.61 15.56
CA ALA A 96 -25.37 -4.64 14.89
C ALA A 96 -25.27 -4.34 13.38
N ILE A 97 -24.40 -3.39 12.98
CA ILE A 97 -24.11 -3.13 11.57
C ILE A 97 -23.42 -4.34 10.93
N ASP A 98 -22.47 -4.98 11.61
CA ASP A 98 -21.78 -6.17 11.09
C ASP A 98 -22.73 -7.35 10.89
N ASP A 99 -23.64 -7.56 11.85
CA ASP A 99 -24.71 -8.56 11.77
C ASP A 99 -25.67 -8.24 10.61
N LEU A 100 -26.03 -6.97 10.41
CA LEU A 100 -26.85 -6.54 9.27
C LEU A 100 -26.15 -6.82 7.93
N MET A 101 -24.89 -6.41 7.78
CA MET A 101 -24.12 -6.63 6.55
C MET A 101 -23.93 -8.14 6.28
N THR A 102 -23.73 -8.95 7.32
CA THR A 102 -23.70 -10.43 7.22
C THR A 102 -25.02 -10.98 6.67
N LYS A 103 -26.17 -10.47 7.14
CA LYS A 103 -27.49 -10.87 6.65
C LYS A 103 -27.70 -10.45 5.20
N LEU A 104 -27.33 -9.22 4.81
CA LEU A 104 -27.40 -8.79 3.41
C LEU A 104 -26.66 -9.77 2.49
N VAL A 105 -25.43 -10.15 2.86
CA VAL A 105 -24.63 -11.09 2.07
C VAL A 105 -25.30 -12.46 1.99
N SER A 106 -25.66 -13.04 3.13
CA SER A 106 -26.09 -14.45 3.22
C SER A 106 -27.55 -14.70 2.84
N GLU A 107 -28.43 -13.73 3.05
CA GLU A 107 -29.88 -13.86 2.85
C GLU A 107 -30.36 -13.17 1.57
N TRP A 108 -29.62 -12.17 1.07
CA TRP A 108 -29.98 -11.41 -0.12
C TRP A 108 -28.97 -11.53 -1.27
N PHE A 109 -27.72 -11.08 -1.12
CA PHE A 109 -26.77 -10.96 -2.22
C PHE A 109 -26.41 -12.33 -2.81
N GLU A 110 -25.99 -13.29 -1.98
CA GLU A 110 -25.59 -14.62 -2.45
C GLU A 110 -26.80 -15.39 -3.03
N PRO A 111 -28.00 -15.41 -2.40
CA PRO A 111 -29.18 -16.01 -3.00
C PRO A 111 -29.65 -15.33 -4.30
N ALA A 112 -29.41 -14.02 -4.49
CA ALA A 112 -29.77 -13.30 -5.71
C ALA A 112 -28.98 -13.79 -6.93
N LEU A 113 -27.79 -14.36 -6.73
CA LEU A 113 -26.96 -14.90 -7.81
C LEU A 113 -27.47 -16.24 -8.38
N ARG A 114 -28.52 -16.85 -7.79
CA ARG A 114 -29.09 -18.11 -8.30
C ARG A 114 -29.60 -17.92 -9.74
N GLY A 115 -29.01 -18.67 -10.67
CA GLY A 115 -29.33 -18.57 -12.10
C GLY A 115 -28.48 -17.55 -12.86
N VAL A 116 -27.55 -16.87 -12.18
CA VAL A 116 -26.48 -16.09 -12.80
C VAL A 116 -25.24 -16.97 -12.89
N GLU A 117 -24.66 -17.06 -14.08
CA GLU A 117 -23.35 -17.71 -14.26
C GLU A 117 -22.26 -16.86 -13.59
N VAL A 118 -21.77 -17.35 -12.45
CA VAL A 118 -20.75 -16.71 -11.61
C VAL A 118 -19.68 -17.73 -11.22
N HIS A 119 -18.47 -17.25 -10.98
CA HIS A 119 -17.33 -18.05 -10.53
C HIS A 119 -16.70 -17.43 -9.28
N GLU A 120 -15.89 -18.21 -8.56
CA GLU A 120 -15.08 -17.73 -7.41
C GLU A 120 -15.88 -16.93 -6.36
N VAL A 121 -17.14 -17.33 -6.12
CA VAL A 121 -18.00 -16.65 -5.14
C VAL A 121 -17.45 -16.86 -3.73
N GLN A 122 -17.15 -15.77 -3.04
CA GLN A 122 -16.62 -15.78 -1.68
C GLN A 122 -17.23 -14.67 -0.84
N ARG A 123 -17.51 -14.98 0.43
CA ARG A 123 -17.83 -13.97 1.44
C ARG A 123 -16.52 -13.36 1.92
N ALA A 124 -16.24 -12.15 1.49
CA ALA A 124 -15.04 -11.43 1.83
C ALA A 124 -15.31 -10.44 2.97
N PHE A 125 -14.24 -9.91 3.58
CA PHE A 125 -14.34 -9.02 4.72
C PHE A 125 -13.30 -7.89 4.61
N SER A 126 -13.77 -6.65 4.76
CA SER A 126 -12.91 -5.47 4.87
C SER A 126 -13.10 -4.81 6.24
N GLN A 127 -13.98 -3.82 6.35
CA GLN A 127 -14.55 -3.36 7.61
C GLN A 127 -15.79 -4.18 7.99
N HIS A 128 -16.59 -4.53 6.99
CA HIS A 128 -17.80 -5.34 7.10
C HIS A 128 -17.82 -6.41 6.00
N PRO A 129 -18.62 -7.47 6.13
CA PRO A 129 -18.77 -8.49 5.11
C PRO A 129 -19.31 -7.93 3.80
N PHE A 130 -18.80 -8.47 2.69
CA PHE A 130 -19.30 -8.20 1.34
C PHE A 130 -19.20 -9.48 0.50
N LEU A 131 -19.84 -9.50 -0.67
CA LEU A 131 -19.80 -10.64 -1.57
C LEU A 131 -18.87 -10.34 -2.74
N SER A 132 -17.80 -11.13 -2.89
CA SER A 132 -16.86 -11.04 -4.00
C SER A 132 -17.06 -12.22 -4.94
N LEU A 133 -17.01 -11.98 -6.24
CA LEU A 133 -17.26 -12.99 -7.27
C LEU A 133 -16.62 -12.59 -8.62
N LYS A 134 -16.61 -13.51 -9.58
CA LYS A 134 -16.20 -13.26 -10.96
C LYS A 134 -17.31 -13.56 -11.96
N ILE A 135 -17.50 -12.68 -12.93
CA ILE A 135 -18.32 -12.92 -14.13
C ILE A 135 -17.47 -12.62 -15.35
N GLN A 136 -17.35 -13.58 -16.27
CA GLN A 136 -16.56 -13.42 -17.50
C GLN A 136 -15.12 -12.93 -17.26
N GLY A 137 -14.53 -13.33 -16.13
CA GLY A 137 -13.17 -12.95 -15.72
C GLY A 137 -13.02 -11.56 -15.11
N ILE A 138 -14.11 -10.81 -14.92
CA ILE A 138 -14.11 -9.51 -14.22
C ILE A 138 -14.40 -9.74 -12.74
N ASP A 139 -13.56 -9.18 -11.87
CA ASP A 139 -13.76 -9.15 -10.42
C ASP A 139 -14.89 -8.19 -10.04
N ILE A 140 -15.81 -8.66 -9.22
CA ILE A 140 -17.02 -7.93 -8.83
C ILE A 140 -17.19 -8.06 -7.32
N ASP A 141 -17.33 -6.92 -6.66
CA ASP A 141 -17.65 -6.83 -5.25
C ASP A 141 -19.05 -6.21 -5.08
N ILE A 142 -19.93 -6.89 -4.35
CA ILE A 142 -21.27 -6.40 -3.99
C ILE A 142 -21.24 -6.00 -2.52
N LEU A 143 -21.42 -4.71 -2.25
CA LEU A 143 -21.26 -4.11 -0.93
C LEU A 143 -22.56 -3.47 -0.44
N GLY A 144 -22.85 -3.61 0.86
CA GLY A 144 -23.88 -2.81 1.52
C GLY A 144 -23.30 -1.47 2.00
N CYS A 145 -24.07 -0.39 1.85
CA CYS A 145 -23.75 0.92 2.43
C CYS A 145 -25.01 1.60 2.97
N PHE A 146 -24.85 2.73 3.65
CA PHE A 146 -25.99 3.58 4.02
C PHE A 146 -26.11 4.78 3.08
N ASP A 147 -27.35 5.07 2.68
CA ASP A 147 -27.70 6.28 1.95
C ASP A 147 -27.72 7.47 2.91
N ILE A 148 -26.61 8.22 2.94
CA ILE A 148 -26.45 9.43 3.73
C ILE A 148 -26.33 10.63 2.81
N ASP A 149 -26.92 11.75 3.20
CA ASP A 149 -26.74 13.00 2.46
C ASP A 149 -25.39 13.68 2.81
N THR A 150 -25.00 14.66 1.99
CA THR A 150 -23.73 15.39 2.16
C THR A 150 -23.67 16.18 3.46
N GLU A 151 -24.80 16.68 3.98
CA GLU A 151 -24.84 17.48 5.21
C GLU A 151 -24.58 16.59 6.42
N ARG A 152 -25.23 15.42 6.46
CA ARG A 152 -25.02 14.39 7.47
C ARG A 152 -23.59 13.86 7.42
N LEU A 153 -23.06 13.55 6.23
CA LEU A 153 -21.67 13.11 6.09
C LEU A 153 -20.69 14.15 6.66
N ALA A 154 -20.89 15.44 6.37
CA ALA A 154 -20.02 16.50 6.84
C ALA A 154 -20.14 16.75 8.36
N ARG A 155 -21.33 16.59 8.93
CA ARG A 155 -21.62 16.85 10.35
C ARG A 155 -21.23 15.68 11.25
N ASP A 156 -21.64 14.47 10.88
CA ASP A 156 -21.58 13.28 11.74
C ASP A 156 -20.47 12.31 11.30
N GLY A 157 -19.92 12.49 10.10
CA GLY A 157 -19.10 11.47 9.43
C GLY A 157 -19.97 10.35 8.85
N PRO A 158 -19.36 9.37 8.18
CA PRO A 158 -20.12 8.24 7.66
C PRO A 158 -20.41 7.21 8.74
N ILE A 159 -21.39 6.35 8.46
CA ILE A 159 -21.76 5.24 9.33
C ILE A 159 -20.75 4.09 9.15
N THR A 160 -20.37 3.82 7.89
CA THR A 160 -19.33 2.88 7.49
C THR A 160 -18.29 3.57 6.61
N ALA A 161 -17.09 3.00 6.47
CA ALA A 161 -16.06 3.61 5.64
C ALA A 161 -16.48 3.73 4.16
N VAL A 162 -17.31 2.80 3.67
CA VAL A 162 -17.71 2.70 2.27
C VAL A 162 -18.81 3.71 1.89
N ASP A 163 -19.56 4.26 2.84
CA ASP A 163 -20.59 5.28 2.54
C ASP A 163 -20.00 6.49 1.80
N ARG A 164 -18.73 6.85 2.08
CA ARG A 164 -18.02 7.95 1.40
C ARG A 164 -17.89 7.71 -0.11
N THR A 165 -17.83 6.45 -0.56
CA THR A 165 -17.54 6.09 -1.94
C THR A 165 -18.59 6.67 -2.89
N VAL A 166 -19.88 6.66 -2.50
CA VAL A 166 -20.98 7.23 -3.30
C VAL A 166 -20.76 8.74 -3.50
N HIS A 167 -20.39 9.46 -2.43
CA HIS A 167 -20.10 10.88 -2.51
C HIS A 167 -18.83 11.17 -3.33
N HIS A 168 -17.80 10.32 -3.24
CA HIS A 168 -16.60 10.44 -4.07
C HIS A 168 -16.95 10.27 -5.54
N THR A 169 -17.76 9.27 -5.88
CA THR A 169 -18.25 9.04 -7.25
C THR A 169 -18.94 10.27 -7.79
N LYS A 170 -19.97 10.74 -7.09
CA LYS A 170 -20.73 11.92 -7.50
C LYS A 170 -19.85 13.17 -7.60
N TYR A 171 -19.00 13.42 -6.61
CA TYR A 171 -18.12 14.59 -6.58
C TYR A 171 -17.18 14.63 -7.79
N ILE A 172 -16.57 13.48 -8.11
CA ILE A 172 -15.58 13.35 -9.17
C ILE A 172 -16.28 13.35 -10.54
N ALA A 173 -17.31 12.53 -10.73
CA ALA A 173 -18.03 12.39 -12.01
C ALA A 173 -18.55 13.74 -12.53
N GLN A 174 -19.12 14.57 -11.66
CA GLN A 174 -19.59 15.92 -11.99
C GLN A 174 -18.51 16.90 -12.45
N ARG A 175 -17.23 16.59 -12.17
CA ARG A 175 -16.07 17.45 -12.46
C ARG A 175 -15.15 16.87 -13.53
N LEU A 176 -15.47 15.70 -14.08
CA LEU A 176 -14.73 15.05 -15.15
C LEU A 176 -15.23 15.52 -16.51
N THR A 177 -14.31 16.08 -17.29
CA THR A 177 -14.45 16.22 -18.75
C THR A 177 -13.77 15.03 -19.43
N ASP A 178 -13.98 14.83 -20.73
CA ASP A 178 -13.30 13.77 -21.51
C ASP A 178 -11.78 13.87 -21.36
N LYS A 179 -11.23 15.08 -21.50
CA LYS A 179 -9.81 15.36 -21.28
C LYS A 179 -9.33 15.00 -19.87
N LYS A 180 -10.13 15.30 -18.84
CA LYS A 180 -9.78 14.91 -17.46
C LYS A 180 -9.85 13.40 -17.25
N ARG A 181 -10.80 12.68 -17.88
CA ARG A 181 -10.82 11.21 -17.80
C ARG A 181 -9.56 10.61 -18.40
N GLU A 182 -9.12 11.11 -19.54
CA GLU A 182 -7.84 10.72 -20.13
C GLU A 182 -6.65 11.03 -19.21
N ASP A 183 -6.60 12.24 -18.63
CA ASP A 183 -5.54 12.63 -17.70
C ASP A 183 -5.51 11.73 -16.44
N VAL A 184 -6.69 11.35 -15.92
CA VAL A 184 -6.80 10.37 -14.82
C VAL A 184 -6.24 9.01 -15.25
N ARG A 185 -6.61 8.51 -16.43
CA ARG A 185 -6.10 7.22 -16.93
C ARG A 185 -4.58 7.24 -17.07
N ILE A 186 -4.01 8.30 -17.65
CA ILE A 186 -2.56 8.45 -17.78
C ILE A 186 -1.89 8.48 -16.40
N LEU A 187 -2.43 9.23 -15.44
CA LEU A 187 -1.89 9.31 -14.09
C LEU A 187 -1.97 7.96 -13.35
N LYS A 188 -3.10 7.23 -13.46
CA LYS A 188 -3.25 5.87 -12.92
C LYS A 188 -2.24 4.92 -13.55
N SER A 189 -2.09 4.95 -14.88
CA SER A 189 -1.15 4.12 -15.62
C SER A 189 0.30 4.38 -15.20
N PHE A 190 0.69 5.66 -15.06
CA PHE A 190 2.00 6.04 -14.55
C PHE A 190 2.29 5.46 -13.16
N VAL A 191 1.34 5.60 -12.21
CA VAL A 191 1.53 5.09 -10.84
C VAL A 191 1.54 3.55 -10.81
N ARG A 192 0.79 2.88 -11.69
CA ARG A 192 0.90 1.43 -11.90
C ARG A 192 2.25 1.03 -12.48
N ALA A 193 2.78 1.77 -13.44
CA ALA A 193 4.14 1.56 -13.98
C ALA A 193 5.24 1.82 -12.94
N CYS A 194 4.92 2.54 -11.86
CA CYS A 194 5.77 2.65 -10.68
C CYS A 194 5.68 1.43 -9.75
N HIS A 195 4.77 0.48 -9.96
CA HIS A 195 4.46 -0.60 -9.01
C HIS A 195 4.08 -0.06 -7.61
N ALA A 196 3.40 1.09 -7.58
CA ALA A 196 3.04 1.85 -6.38
C ALA A 196 1.55 2.21 -6.34
N TYR A 197 0.71 1.42 -7.00
CA TYR A 197 -0.75 1.63 -7.06
C TYR A 197 -1.48 0.71 -6.08
N GLY A 198 -2.39 1.29 -5.29
CA GLY A 198 -3.25 0.53 -4.38
C GLY A 198 -2.48 -0.33 -3.39
N ASP A 199 -3.11 -1.41 -2.93
CA ASP A 199 -2.59 -2.28 -1.88
C ASP A 199 -1.90 -3.55 -2.42
N THR A 200 -1.86 -3.69 -3.74
CA THR A 200 -1.04 -4.65 -4.49
C THR A 200 0.32 -4.08 -4.92
N CYS A 201 0.68 -2.90 -4.40
CA CYS A 201 1.97 -2.27 -4.69
C CYS A 201 3.16 -3.17 -4.30
N ALA A 202 4.23 -3.12 -5.09
CA ALA A 202 5.47 -3.83 -4.80
C ALA A 202 6.40 -3.03 -3.87
N VAL A 203 6.27 -1.69 -3.86
CA VAL A 203 7.11 -0.80 -3.05
C VAL A 203 6.33 -0.33 -1.83
N GLY A 204 6.65 -0.86 -0.65
CA GLY A 204 5.93 -0.55 0.59
C GLY A 204 4.68 -1.41 0.78
N ARG A 205 3.82 -1.04 1.75
CA ARG A 205 2.61 -1.81 2.10
C ARG A 205 1.35 -1.33 1.37
N MET A 206 1.31 -0.04 1.09
CA MET A 206 0.16 0.64 0.49
C MET A 206 0.68 1.77 -0.39
N GLY A 207 0.34 1.70 -1.67
CA GLY A 207 0.59 2.70 -2.68
C GLY A 207 -0.52 3.75 -2.75
N LEU A 208 -0.57 4.47 -3.86
CA LEU A 208 -1.54 5.53 -4.10
C LEU A 208 -2.82 4.92 -4.69
N THR A 209 -3.98 5.30 -4.18
CA THR A 209 -5.28 4.79 -4.65
C THR A 209 -5.87 5.58 -5.83
N GLY A 210 -6.72 4.95 -6.63
CA GLY A 210 -7.41 5.58 -7.76
C GLY A 210 -8.16 6.87 -7.42
N VAL A 211 -8.90 6.90 -6.31
CA VAL A 211 -9.64 8.11 -5.87
C VAL A 211 -8.71 9.29 -5.57
N ALA A 212 -7.52 9.04 -5.02
CA ALA A 212 -6.52 10.09 -4.79
C ALA A 212 -6.01 10.68 -6.10
N LEU A 213 -5.73 9.83 -7.09
CA LEU A 213 -5.27 10.25 -8.41
C LEU A 213 -6.37 10.99 -9.19
N GLU A 214 -7.62 10.52 -9.09
CA GLU A 214 -8.79 11.21 -9.64
C GLU A 214 -8.93 12.63 -9.08
N LEU A 215 -8.85 12.76 -7.75
CA LEU A 215 -8.95 14.07 -7.09
C LEU A 215 -7.81 15.01 -7.46
N LEU A 216 -6.58 14.50 -7.57
CA LEU A 216 -5.45 15.29 -8.05
C LEU A 216 -5.70 15.88 -9.43
N VAL A 217 -6.30 15.12 -10.36
CA VAL A 217 -6.67 15.65 -11.69
C VAL A 217 -7.86 16.59 -11.61
N VAL A 218 -8.87 16.28 -10.79
CA VAL A 218 -10.05 17.14 -10.59
C VAL A 218 -9.65 18.52 -10.07
N PHE A 219 -8.74 18.59 -9.10
CA PHE A 219 -8.27 19.83 -8.48
C PHE A 219 -7.30 20.64 -9.33
N ASN A 220 -6.77 20.08 -10.41
CA ASN A 220 -5.78 20.74 -11.25
C ASN A 220 -6.32 21.01 -12.66
N THR A 221 -5.73 22.00 -13.34
CA THR A 221 -6.19 22.42 -14.68
C THR A 221 -5.56 21.61 -15.81
N SER A 222 -4.53 20.81 -15.53
CA SER A 222 -3.84 19.96 -16.52
C SER A 222 -3.12 18.79 -15.85
N LEU A 223 -2.78 17.76 -16.63
CA LEU A 223 -1.95 16.63 -16.19
C LEU A 223 -0.62 17.09 -15.58
N GLU A 224 0.06 18.07 -16.19
CA GLU A 224 1.32 18.61 -15.67
C GLU A 224 1.14 19.18 -14.26
N LYS A 225 0.06 19.94 -14.00
CA LYS A 225 -0.21 20.49 -12.67
C LYS A 225 -0.59 19.40 -11.68
N ALA A 226 -1.34 18.38 -12.10
CA ALA A 226 -1.66 17.24 -11.25
C ALA A 226 -0.39 16.47 -10.83
N MET A 227 0.55 16.23 -11.75
CA MET A 227 1.85 15.61 -11.46
C MET A 227 2.72 16.47 -10.54
N LYS A 228 2.76 17.79 -10.76
CA LYS A 228 3.42 18.72 -9.84
C LYS A 228 2.78 18.72 -8.46
N ALA A 229 1.45 18.68 -8.35
CA ALA A 229 0.76 18.61 -7.07
C ALA A 229 1.09 17.29 -6.34
N LEU A 230 1.00 16.16 -7.05
CA LEU A 230 1.36 14.84 -6.52
C LEU A 230 2.78 14.82 -5.98
N ARG A 231 3.74 15.37 -6.73
CA ARG A 231 5.14 15.41 -6.32
C ARG A 231 5.39 16.19 -5.03
N HIS A 232 4.51 17.11 -4.64
CA HIS A 232 4.73 18.00 -3.49
C HIS A 232 3.69 17.83 -2.36
N LEU A 233 2.95 16.73 -2.29
CA LEU A 233 1.96 16.50 -1.22
C LEU A 233 2.55 16.48 0.21
N ASP A 234 3.85 16.26 0.34
CA ASP A 234 4.62 16.31 1.59
C ASP A 234 4.88 17.74 2.11
N THR A 235 4.87 18.71 1.20
CA THR A 235 5.26 20.10 1.47
C THR A 235 4.15 21.11 1.16
N LYS A 236 3.27 20.76 0.22
CA LYS A 236 2.13 21.55 -0.27
C LYS A 236 0.88 20.66 -0.24
N PRO A 237 0.15 20.66 0.89
CA PRO A 237 -1.12 19.95 1.01
C PRO A 237 -2.10 20.36 -0.10
N VAL A 238 -2.90 19.40 -0.54
CA VAL A 238 -4.07 19.67 -1.37
C VAL A 238 -5.29 19.60 -0.47
N ASP A 239 -5.90 20.76 -0.23
CA ASP A 239 -7.03 20.92 0.70
C ASP A 239 -8.01 21.98 0.18
N THR A 240 -9.28 21.61 0.05
CA THR A 240 -10.33 22.48 -0.50
C THR A 240 -10.73 23.60 0.44
N VAL A 241 -10.42 23.48 1.74
CA VAL A 241 -10.67 24.54 2.74
C VAL A 241 -9.41 25.37 3.07
N ASN A 242 -8.33 25.20 2.29
CA ASN A 242 -7.11 25.99 2.36
C ASN A 242 -6.39 26.00 3.73
N ARG A 243 -6.42 24.89 4.49
CA ARG A 243 -5.60 24.78 5.71
C ARG A 243 -4.13 24.63 5.34
N THR A 244 -3.25 25.23 6.13
CA THR A 244 -1.80 25.07 5.94
C THR A 244 -1.34 23.68 6.44
N LEU A 245 -0.15 23.23 6.02
CA LEU A 245 0.47 22.01 6.55
C LEU A 245 0.56 22.03 8.09
N LYS A 246 0.84 23.20 8.67
CA LYS A 246 0.92 23.39 10.12
C LYS A 246 -0.45 23.20 10.79
N ASP A 247 -1.52 23.67 10.15
CA ASP A 247 -2.88 23.50 10.67
C ASP A 247 -3.31 22.04 10.59
N LEU A 248 -3.05 21.37 9.47
CA LEU A 248 -3.34 19.95 9.30
C LEU A 248 -2.60 19.08 10.31
N LYS A 249 -1.31 19.36 10.55
CA LYS A 249 -0.50 18.66 11.56
C LYS A 249 -0.95 18.86 13.01
N ARG A 250 -1.79 19.85 13.29
CA ARG A 250 -2.42 20.05 14.62
C ARG A 250 -3.65 19.18 14.83
N ILE A 251 -4.23 18.64 13.75
CA ILE A 251 -5.37 17.74 13.82
C ILE A 251 -4.86 16.38 14.31
N LYS A 252 -5.39 15.91 15.45
CA LYS A 252 -4.93 14.69 16.12
C LYS A 252 -4.92 13.47 15.20
N THR A 253 -5.93 13.32 14.34
CA THR A 253 -6.05 12.19 13.40
C THR A 253 -5.03 12.23 12.26
N PHE A 254 -4.42 13.39 11.97
CA PHE A 254 -3.44 13.54 10.89
C PHE A 254 -2.01 13.74 11.41
N TYR A 255 -1.79 13.65 12.72
CA TYR A 255 -0.52 14.00 13.34
C TYR A 255 0.65 13.19 12.75
N ASP A 256 0.45 11.88 12.57
CA ASP A 256 1.44 10.94 12.05
C ASP A 256 1.45 10.86 10.51
N ASP A 257 0.54 11.55 9.82
CA ASP A 257 0.49 11.55 8.36
C ASP A 257 1.68 12.30 7.76
N HIS A 258 2.22 11.81 6.64
CA HIS A 258 3.43 12.38 6.02
C HIS A 258 3.17 13.13 4.71
N ILE A 259 1.98 12.96 4.14
CA ILE A 259 1.49 13.64 2.93
C ILE A 259 0.01 13.94 3.09
N PHE A 260 -0.47 15.00 2.43
CA PHE A 260 -1.81 15.55 2.70
C PHE A 260 -2.60 15.78 1.41
N LEU A 261 -3.59 14.91 1.19
CA LEU A 261 -4.65 15.08 0.19
C LEU A 261 -5.97 14.94 0.93
N ILE A 262 -6.57 16.09 1.27
CA ILE A 262 -7.79 16.12 2.05
C ILE A 262 -8.97 15.76 1.18
N ASP A 263 -9.82 14.90 1.74
CA ASP A 263 -11.06 14.47 1.13
C ASP A 263 -12.06 15.66 1.01
N PRO A 264 -12.53 16.00 -0.21
CA PRO A 264 -13.45 17.13 -0.37
C PRO A 264 -14.87 16.84 0.14
N THR A 265 -15.24 15.58 0.35
CA THR A 265 -16.57 15.20 0.85
C THR A 265 -16.58 15.00 2.37
N ASP A 266 -15.41 14.83 2.99
CA ASP A 266 -15.21 14.71 4.44
C ASP A 266 -13.88 15.36 4.83
N THR A 267 -13.90 16.66 5.13
CA THR A 267 -12.66 17.44 5.38
C THR A 267 -11.89 17.02 6.64
N ASN A 268 -12.43 16.09 7.44
CA ASN A 268 -11.78 15.44 8.58
C ASN A 268 -11.04 14.15 8.19
N ARG A 269 -11.02 13.80 6.89
CA ARG A 269 -10.29 12.66 6.35
C ARG A 269 -9.14 13.09 5.43
N ASN A 270 -7.96 12.54 5.68
CA ASN A 270 -6.85 12.57 4.74
C ASN A 270 -6.84 11.28 3.93
N ILE A 271 -7.08 11.39 2.61
CA ILE A 271 -7.11 10.24 1.69
C ILE A 271 -5.76 9.55 1.62
N ALA A 272 -4.68 10.32 1.82
CA ALA A 272 -3.31 9.81 1.70
C ALA A 272 -2.73 9.26 3.01
N SER A 273 -3.52 9.21 4.09
CA SER A 273 -3.09 8.73 5.42
C SER A 273 -2.52 7.31 5.42
N SER A 274 -3.06 6.43 4.57
CA SER A 274 -2.65 5.02 4.51
C SER A 274 -1.40 4.79 3.65
N PHE A 275 -0.98 5.75 2.83
CA PHE A 275 0.09 5.55 1.85
C PHE A 275 1.42 5.33 2.56
N THR A 276 2.28 4.49 2.01
CA THR A 276 3.58 4.22 2.61
C THR A 276 4.58 5.30 2.17
N PRO A 277 5.36 5.92 3.08
CA PRO A 277 6.34 6.95 2.69
C PRO A 277 7.33 6.49 1.61
N ARG A 278 7.69 5.20 1.59
CA ARG A 278 8.57 4.62 0.58
C ARG A 278 7.91 4.57 -0.81
N ALA A 279 6.64 4.15 -0.88
CA ALA A 279 5.87 4.15 -2.13
C ALA A 279 5.77 5.57 -2.70
N TYR A 280 5.45 6.54 -1.85
CA TYR A 280 5.37 7.93 -2.24
C TYR A 280 6.70 8.51 -2.74
N ARG A 281 7.81 8.30 -2.00
CA ARG A 281 9.15 8.73 -2.44
C ARG A 281 9.56 8.10 -3.76
N TRP A 282 9.19 6.85 -4.00
CA TRP A 282 9.44 6.19 -5.29
C TRP A 282 8.66 6.85 -6.43
N VAL A 283 7.39 7.19 -6.20
CA VAL A 283 6.59 7.95 -7.16
C VAL A 283 7.19 9.33 -7.41
N GLN A 284 7.63 10.07 -6.37
CA GLN A 284 8.33 11.36 -6.54
C GLN A 284 9.57 11.20 -7.44
N TYR A 285 10.40 10.19 -7.16
CA TYR A 285 11.59 9.89 -7.96
C TYR A 285 11.24 9.58 -9.43
N ARG A 286 10.19 8.79 -9.68
CA ARG A 286 9.73 8.50 -11.04
C ARG A 286 9.14 9.71 -11.75
N ILE A 287 8.51 10.63 -11.02
CA ILE A 287 8.04 11.91 -11.59
C ILE A 287 9.24 12.74 -12.05
N ASP A 288 10.28 12.87 -11.23
CA ASP A 288 11.52 13.58 -11.60
C ASP A 288 12.14 12.98 -12.86
N ARG A 289 12.30 11.65 -12.90
CA ARG A 289 12.82 10.93 -14.06
C ARG A 289 11.96 11.14 -15.30
N LEU A 290 10.64 11.15 -15.17
CA LEU A 290 9.76 11.44 -16.30
C LEU A 290 10.04 12.84 -16.86
N TYR A 291 10.13 13.87 -16.00
CA TYR A 291 10.43 15.23 -16.42
C TYR A 291 11.79 15.36 -17.13
N GLU A 292 12.81 14.65 -16.65
CA GLU A 292 14.14 14.64 -17.26
C GLU A 292 14.13 14.08 -18.69
N ILE A 293 13.27 13.10 -18.97
CA ILE A 293 13.23 12.42 -20.28
C ILE A 293 12.15 12.96 -21.23
N LEU A 294 11.38 14.01 -20.85
CA LEU A 294 10.34 14.58 -21.73
C LEU A 294 10.88 15.13 -23.06
N THR A 295 12.19 15.38 -23.14
CA THR A 295 12.88 15.82 -24.36
C THR A 295 13.54 14.69 -25.14
N GLU A 296 13.47 13.45 -24.63
CA GLU A 296 13.97 12.25 -25.31
C GLU A 296 12.96 11.71 -26.32
N HIS A 297 13.22 10.52 -26.88
CA HIS A 297 12.34 9.87 -27.84
C HIS A 297 11.01 9.40 -27.20
N ASP A 298 9.92 9.44 -27.98
CA ASP A 298 8.57 9.05 -27.56
C ASP A 298 8.53 7.69 -26.82
N ASP A 299 9.28 6.68 -27.29
CA ASP A 299 9.32 5.34 -26.71
C ASP A 299 9.79 5.35 -25.24
N ALA A 300 10.83 6.14 -24.92
CA ALA A 300 11.37 6.24 -23.56
C ALA A 300 10.33 6.84 -22.59
N ILE A 301 9.52 7.78 -23.07
CA ILE A 301 8.44 8.40 -22.30
C ILE A 301 7.30 7.39 -22.09
N ILE A 302 6.91 6.65 -23.13
CA ILE A 302 5.85 5.62 -23.07
C ILE A 302 6.23 4.52 -22.07
N GLU A 303 7.49 4.08 -22.04
CA GLU A 303 7.99 3.08 -21.08
C GLU A 303 7.86 3.52 -19.62
N GLN A 304 7.82 4.82 -19.34
CA GLN A 304 7.55 5.32 -17.97
C GLN A 304 6.08 5.29 -17.59
N LEU A 305 5.17 5.28 -18.58
CA LEU A 305 3.73 5.41 -18.39
C LEU A 305 3.00 4.07 -18.44
N ILE A 306 3.60 3.04 -19.03
CA ILE A 306 3.00 1.71 -19.18
C ILE A 306 3.67 0.72 -18.23
N GLU A 307 2.84 -0.04 -17.51
CA GLU A 307 3.34 -1.04 -16.57
C GLU A 307 4.03 -2.19 -17.30
N VAL A 308 5.28 -2.45 -16.92
CA VAL A 308 6.04 -3.63 -17.34
C VAL A 308 6.25 -4.56 -16.13
N PRO A 309 6.29 -5.88 -16.33
CA PRO A 309 6.53 -6.82 -15.23
C PRO A 309 7.83 -6.52 -14.49
N ILE A 310 7.82 -6.74 -13.17
CA ILE A 310 9.03 -6.64 -12.35
C ILE A 310 10.04 -7.68 -12.86
N PRO A 311 11.30 -7.28 -13.15
CA PRO A 311 12.31 -8.21 -13.64
C PRO A 311 12.57 -9.37 -12.68
N SER A 312 12.64 -10.59 -13.22
CA SER A 312 13.04 -11.80 -12.50
C SER A 312 14.50 -12.20 -12.78
N SER A 313 15.24 -11.38 -13.54
CA SER A 313 16.68 -11.56 -13.78
C SER A 313 17.47 -11.50 -12.47
N PRO A 314 18.54 -12.30 -12.30
CA PRO A 314 19.40 -12.20 -11.13
C PRO A 314 19.89 -10.77 -10.89
N ILE A 315 19.95 -10.37 -9.63
CA ILE A 315 20.58 -9.09 -9.25
C ILE A 315 22.09 -9.12 -9.52
N PRO A 316 22.75 -7.95 -9.65
CA PRO A 316 24.19 -7.88 -9.88
C PRO A 316 25.02 -8.62 -8.83
N ASP A 317 26.14 -9.19 -9.24
CA ASP A 317 26.98 -10.05 -8.39
C ASP A 317 27.46 -9.36 -7.11
N TRP A 318 27.78 -8.07 -7.18
CA TRP A 318 28.19 -7.27 -6.02
C TRP A 318 27.12 -7.16 -4.93
N LEU A 319 25.85 -7.37 -5.26
CA LEU A 319 24.73 -7.30 -4.31
C LEU A 319 24.34 -8.69 -3.77
N ARG A 320 24.77 -9.78 -4.42
CA ARG A 320 24.31 -11.14 -4.08
C ARG A 320 24.63 -11.55 -2.65
N LEU A 321 25.85 -11.30 -2.18
CA LEU A 321 26.26 -11.59 -0.79
C LEU A 321 25.50 -10.76 0.25
N HIS A 322 24.93 -9.64 -0.17
CA HIS A 322 24.17 -8.71 0.67
C HIS A 322 22.66 -8.97 0.59
N SER A 323 22.22 -10.07 -0.03
CA SER A 323 20.81 -10.28 -0.36
C SER A 323 20.32 -11.67 -0.02
N LYS A 324 19.09 -11.75 0.48
CA LYS A 324 18.37 -13.00 0.68
C LYS A 324 16.90 -12.80 0.35
N SER A 325 16.26 -13.81 -0.23
CA SER A 325 14.81 -13.88 -0.35
C SER A 325 14.26 -15.19 0.20
N TYR A 326 13.05 -15.11 0.73
CA TYR A 326 12.27 -16.25 1.21
C TYR A 326 10.91 -16.24 0.52
N GLU A 327 10.50 -17.41 0.05
CA GLU A 327 9.22 -17.60 -0.62
C GLU A 327 8.26 -18.36 0.28
N PHE A 328 6.99 -17.95 0.27
CA PHE A 328 5.93 -18.56 1.05
C PHE A 328 4.73 -18.84 0.16
N ARG A 329 4.03 -19.93 0.45
CA ARG A 329 2.72 -20.22 -0.11
C ARG A 329 1.64 -19.86 0.92
N GLY A 330 0.71 -19.02 0.51
CA GLY A 330 -0.44 -18.58 1.30
C GLY A 330 -1.62 -19.53 1.22
N ASN A 331 -2.38 -19.60 2.30
CA ASN A 331 -3.65 -20.32 2.34
C ASN A 331 -4.74 -19.51 1.62
N LYS A 332 -5.32 -20.07 0.55
CA LYS A 332 -6.41 -19.47 -0.25
C LYS A 332 -7.63 -19.04 0.56
N SER A 333 -7.90 -19.69 1.68
CA SER A 333 -9.07 -19.36 2.53
C SER A 333 -8.87 -18.07 3.35
N ILE A 334 -7.66 -17.52 3.38
CA ILE A 334 -7.34 -16.29 4.09
C ILE A 334 -7.10 -15.19 3.06
N HIS A 335 -7.80 -14.07 3.21
CA HIS A 335 -7.63 -12.93 2.33
C HIS A 335 -6.17 -12.45 2.31
N TYR A 336 -5.64 -12.17 1.11
CA TYR A 336 -4.22 -11.92 0.90
C TYR A 336 -3.67 -10.75 1.73
N THR A 337 -4.49 -9.72 1.96
CA THR A 337 -4.10 -8.53 2.74
C THR A 337 -3.72 -8.88 4.17
N ILE A 338 -4.37 -9.88 4.78
CA ILE A 338 -4.06 -10.34 6.14
C ILE A 338 -2.66 -10.98 6.17
N LEU A 339 -2.38 -11.87 5.22
CA LEU A 339 -1.09 -12.56 5.13
C LEU A 339 0.04 -11.57 4.79
N ARG A 340 -0.19 -10.69 3.81
CA ARG A 340 0.70 -9.58 3.43
C ARG A 340 1.06 -8.71 4.63
N ASP A 341 0.07 -8.26 5.40
CA ASP A 341 0.29 -7.36 6.53
C ASP A 341 1.03 -8.03 7.70
N LYS A 342 0.76 -9.33 7.94
CA LYS A 342 1.56 -10.13 8.88
C LYS A 342 3.01 -10.25 8.39
N LEU A 343 3.25 -10.47 7.10
CA LEU A 343 4.61 -10.58 6.55
C LEU A 343 5.37 -9.24 6.61
N HIS A 344 4.72 -8.10 6.35
CA HIS A 344 5.33 -6.78 6.58
C HIS A 344 5.65 -6.52 8.06
N ARG A 345 4.91 -7.12 9.01
CA ARG A 345 5.22 -7.05 10.45
C ARG A 345 6.52 -7.81 10.75
N VAL A 346 6.69 -9.00 10.19
CA VAL A 346 7.95 -9.76 10.29
C VAL A 346 9.11 -8.99 9.64
N ALA A 347 8.89 -8.41 8.46
CA ALA A 347 9.89 -7.55 7.81
C ALA A 347 10.32 -6.35 8.68
N ARG A 348 9.39 -5.75 9.45
CA ARG A 348 9.71 -4.70 10.43
C ARG A 348 10.56 -5.23 11.58
N LYS A 349 10.25 -6.41 12.10
CA LYS A 349 11.01 -7.08 13.16
C LYS A 349 12.44 -7.37 12.72
N ILE A 350 12.61 -7.93 11.53
CA ILE A 350 13.91 -8.13 10.88
C ILE A 350 14.73 -6.84 10.86
N ARG A 351 14.15 -5.72 10.39
CA ARG A 351 14.87 -4.43 10.35
C ARG A 351 15.27 -3.92 11.73
N SER A 352 14.43 -4.12 12.75
CA SER A 352 14.74 -3.66 14.11
C SER A 352 15.79 -4.52 14.80
N GLU A 353 15.70 -5.84 14.69
CA GLU A 353 16.52 -6.78 15.46
C GLU A 353 17.89 -7.02 14.81
N MET A 354 18.00 -6.99 13.49
CA MET A 354 19.27 -7.23 12.81
C MET A 354 20.20 -6.02 12.80
N ARG A 355 19.66 -4.81 13.04
CA ARG A 355 20.45 -3.57 12.94
C ARG A 355 21.34 -3.33 14.16
N TYR A 356 20.85 -3.68 15.34
CA TYR A 356 21.51 -3.40 16.62
C TYR A 356 21.49 -4.61 17.53
N GLU A 357 22.54 -4.76 18.33
CA GLU A 357 22.51 -5.64 19.50
C GLU A 357 21.46 -5.15 20.51
N LYS A 358 21.03 -6.01 21.43
CA LYS A 358 20.07 -5.64 22.50
C LYS A 358 20.55 -4.45 23.35
N THR A 359 21.85 -4.20 23.36
CA THR A 359 22.53 -3.13 24.09
C THR A 359 22.74 -1.85 23.25
N GLY A 360 22.36 -1.86 21.97
CA GLY A 360 22.33 -0.69 21.09
C GLY A 360 23.53 -0.56 20.13
N GLU A 361 24.55 -1.40 20.25
CA GLU A 361 25.70 -1.41 19.35
C GLU A 361 25.32 -1.91 17.94
N GLU A 362 25.97 -1.36 16.92
CA GLU A 362 25.70 -1.76 15.54
C GLU A 362 26.07 -3.22 15.29
N ARG A 363 25.15 -3.91 14.61
CA ARG A 363 25.32 -5.30 14.20
C ARG A 363 25.56 -5.39 12.70
N PHE A 364 24.53 -5.80 11.93
CA PHE A 364 24.65 -5.98 10.49
C PHE A 364 24.50 -4.66 9.69
N GLY A 365 24.41 -3.53 10.38
CA GLY A 365 24.26 -2.20 9.79
C GLY A 365 22.84 -1.97 9.25
N ARG A 366 22.72 -1.21 8.17
CA ARG A 366 21.41 -0.92 7.55
C ARG A 366 20.79 -2.18 6.95
N ILE A 367 19.48 -2.34 7.18
CA ILE A 367 18.67 -3.44 6.65
C ILE A 367 17.53 -2.86 5.82
N LEU A 368 17.41 -3.30 4.57
CA LEU A 368 16.26 -3.01 3.72
C LEU A 368 15.46 -4.29 3.54
N THR A 369 14.15 -4.16 3.51
CA THR A 369 13.25 -5.30 3.27
C THR A 369 12.08 -4.85 2.43
N GLU A 370 11.59 -5.73 1.58
CA GLU A 370 10.30 -5.59 0.89
C GLU A 370 9.55 -6.90 0.86
N VAL A 371 8.22 -6.77 0.69
CA VAL A 371 7.32 -7.90 0.50
C VAL A 371 6.70 -7.76 -0.87
N LEU A 372 6.73 -8.85 -1.64
CA LEU A 372 6.01 -8.97 -2.90
C LEU A 372 5.05 -10.14 -2.78
N PHE A 373 3.89 -10.05 -3.42
CA PHE A 373 2.96 -11.17 -3.49
C PHE A 373 2.26 -11.19 -4.83
N LYS A 374 1.90 -12.39 -5.27
CA LYS A 374 1.11 -12.63 -6.47
C LYS A 374 0.27 -13.87 -6.22
N GLU A 375 -1.05 -13.70 -6.22
CA GLU A 375 -2.00 -14.78 -5.88
C GLU A 375 -1.67 -15.41 -4.51
N GLU A 376 -1.25 -16.67 -4.50
CA GLU A 376 -0.85 -17.42 -3.30
C GLU A 376 0.63 -17.36 -3.00
N LEU A 377 1.45 -16.77 -3.85
CA LEU A 377 2.90 -16.70 -3.66
C LEU A 377 3.26 -15.38 -2.99
N TYR A 378 4.08 -15.47 -1.94
CA TYR A 378 4.59 -14.32 -1.20
C TYR A 378 6.11 -14.43 -1.16
N ALA A 379 6.79 -13.31 -1.27
CA ALA A 379 8.24 -13.23 -1.16
C ALA A 379 8.64 -12.13 -0.19
N LEU A 380 9.56 -12.45 0.71
CA LEU A 380 10.24 -11.48 1.57
C LEU A 380 11.67 -11.32 1.05
N GLY A 381 11.99 -10.13 0.54
CA GLY A 381 13.35 -9.77 0.17
C GLY A 381 14.04 -9.02 1.30
N VAL A 382 15.33 -9.27 1.49
CA VAL A 382 16.17 -8.61 2.49
C VAL A 382 17.49 -8.20 1.84
N LEU A 383 17.88 -6.93 2.03
CA LEU A 383 19.25 -6.47 1.80
C LEU A 383 19.91 -6.09 3.13
N VAL A 384 21.16 -6.54 3.31
CA VAL A 384 21.95 -6.34 4.51
C VAL A 384 23.25 -5.59 4.20
N GLN A 385 23.60 -4.58 5.00
CA GLN A 385 24.83 -3.81 4.77
C GLN A 385 26.09 -4.64 5.04
N LYS A 386 26.12 -5.44 6.12
CA LYS A 386 27.25 -6.29 6.49
C LYS A 386 26.79 -7.74 6.53
N PRO A 387 27.09 -8.58 5.53
CA PRO A 387 26.67 -9.99 5.52
C PRO A 387 27.32 -10.78 6.68
N GLN A 388 28.58 -10.47 6.95
CA GLN A 388 29.37 -11.08 8.01
C GLN A 388 29.92 -9.99 8.95
N ILE A 389 29.92 -10.31 10.25
CA ILE A 389 30.45 -9.43 11.32
C ILE A 389 31.42 -10.20 12.23
N THR A 390 32.16 -9.46 13.06
CA THR A 390 33.13 -10.06 13.98
C THR A 390 32.44 -10.94 15.04
N PRO A 391 33.11 -11.96 15.60
CA PRO A 391 32.54 -12.81 16.66
C PRO A 391 32.21 -12.05 17.95
N THR A 392 32.83 -10.90 18.18
CA THR A 392 32.67 -10.10 19.38
C THR A 392 32.38 -8.63 19.06
N TYR A 393 31.78 -7.93 20.02
CA TYR A 393 31.59 -6.48 20.00
C TYR A 393 31.90 -5.86 21.35
N ILE A 394 32.21 -4.57 21.33
CA ILE A 394 32.46 -3.79 22.54
C ILE A 394 31.13 -3.25 23.05
N ARG A 395 30.63 -3.80 24.15
CA ARG A 395 29.42 -3.32 24.83
C ARG A 395 29.77 -2.11 25.68
N ARG A 396 29.09 -0.99 25.44
CA ARG A 396 29.23 0.24 26.22
C ARG A 396 28.47 0.12 27.54
N GLY A 397 29.18 0.30 28.63
CA GLY A 397 28.67 0.37 29.99
C GLY A 397 28.52 1.83 30.49
N PRO A 398 28.47 2.04 31.81
CA PRO A 398 28.26 3.36 32.39
C PRO A 398 29.45 4.30 32.15
N ARG A 399 29.17 5.61 32.23
CA ARG A 399 30.22 6.64 32.30
C ARG A 399 31.08 6.44 33.53
N ILE A 400 32.39 6.59 33.39
CA ILE A 400 33.37 6.38 34.47
C ILE A 400 33.08 7.32 35.67
N THR A 401 32.48 8.49 35.41
CA THR A 401 32.08 9.47 36.43
C THR A 401 30.98 8.96 37.37
N LEU A 402 30.22 7.92 37.01
CA LEU A 402 29.13 7.37 37.81
C LEU A 402 29.65 6.28 38.74
N GLN A 403 30.21 6.67 39.88
CA GLN A 403 30.94 5.78 40.81
C GLN A 403 30.18 4.48 41.17
N GLU A 404 28.91 4.57 41.58
CA GLU A 404 28.11 3.39 41.93
C GLU A 404 27.84 2.46 40.75
N ALA A 405 27.54 3.02 39.58
CA ALA A 405 27.27 2.23 38.38
C ALA A 405 28.54 1.55 37.87
N THR A 406 29.67 2.27 37.93
CA THR A 406 31.01 1.78 37.59
C THR A 406 31.43 0.62 38.48
N ALA A 407 31.20 0.72 39.80
CA ALA A 407 31.49 -0.36 40.75
C ALA A 407 30.70 -1.63 40.44
N ARG A 408 29.37 -1.53 40.32
CA ARG A 408 28.50 -2.68 39.98
C ARG A 408 28.86 -3.30 38.63
N PHE A 409 29.25 -2.48 37.65
CA PHE A 409 29.61 -2.96 36.33
C PHE A 409 30.92 -3.76 36.35
N ARG A 410 31.92 -3.32 37.13
CA ARG A 410 33.18 -4.05 37.34
C ARG A 410 33.01 -5.34 38.15
N GLU A 411 32.06 -5.38 39.09
CA GLU A 411 31.75 -6.62 39.83
C GLU A 411 31.07 -7.67 38.95
N SER A 412 30.22 -7.24 38.01
CA SER A 412 29.42 -8.14 37.18
C SER A 412 30.11 -8.62 35.91
N HIS A 413 31.24 -8.02 35.51
CA HIS A 413 31.92 -8.34 34.25
C HIS A 413 33.42 -8.46 34.44
N GLN A 414 34.01 -9.50 33.84
CA GLN A 414 35.46 -9.68 33.76
C GLN A 414 36.01 -8.92 32.55
N ASN A 415 37.29 -8.51 32.62
CA ASN A 415 38.02 -7.83 31.54
C ASN A 415 37.38 -6.51 31.07
N VAL A 416 37.02 -5.64 32.03
CA VAL A 416 36.48 -4.30 31.74
C VAL A 416 37.58 -3.38 31.21
N MET A 417 37.28 -2.68 30.12
CA MET A 417 38.13 -1.68 29.47
C MET A 417 37.54 -0.28 29.64
N GLU A 418 38.37 0.75 29.52
CA GLU A 418 37.93 2.15 29.51
C GLU A 418 38.08 2.73 28.09
N ILE A 419 36.96 3.09 27.46
CA ILE A 419 36.91 3.61 26.09
C ILE A 419 36.00 4.84 26.08
N ASP A 420 36.51 5.98 25.58
CA ASP A 420 35.76 7.24 25.44
C ASP A 420 34.97 7.65 26.70
N GLY A 421 35.61 7.53 27.87
CA GLY A 421 35.02 7.91 29.16
C GLY A 421 33.95 6.96 29.69
N HIS A 422 33.83 5.75 29.13
CA HIS A 422 32.89 4.71 29.55
C HIS A 422 33.63 3.43 29.91
N LEU A 423 33.08 2.67 30.87
CA LEU A 423 33.46 1.28 31.04
C LEU A 423 32.87 0.45 29.91
N CYS A 424 33.64 -0.45 29.32
CA CYS A 424 33.23 -1.29 28.21
C CYS A 424 33.69 -2.72 28.43
N VAL A 425 32.99 -3.69 27.84
CA VAL A 425 33.36 -5.10 27.88
C VAL A 425 33.23 -5.73 26.51
N GLU A 426 34.12 -6.66 26.19
CA GLU A 426 33.99 -7.44 24.97
C GLU A 426 32.97 -8.57 25.19
N VAL A 427 31.97 -8.65 24.32
CA VAL A 427 30.88 -9.62 24.40
C VAL A 427 30.82 -10.43 23.11
N LYS A 428 30.63 -11.75 23.23
CA LYS A 428 30.43 -12.64 22.08
C LYS A 428 29.05 -12.42 21.48
N ARG A 429 28.98 -12.37 20.15
CA ARG A 429 27.72 -12.32 19.41
C ARG A 429 27.08 -13.70 19.30
N ASP A 430 25.76 -13.71 19.36
CA ASP A 430 24.95 -14.91 19.16
C ASP A 430 24.96 -15.36 17.69
N TRP A 431 25.03 -14.41 16.73
CA TRP A 431 25.22 -14.74 15.31
C TRP A 431 26.19 -13.80 14.60
N THR A 432 27.03 -14.36 13.73
CA THR A 432 28.05 -13.64 12.93
C THR A 432 27.73 -13.58 11.45
N GLN A 433 26.88 -14.48 10.96
CA GLN A 433 26.29 -14.46 9.62
C GLN A 433 24.84 -13.98 9.70
N TYR A 434 24.46 -13.10 8.77
CA TYR A 434 23.11 -12.55 8.79
C TYR A 434 22.03 -13.58 8.44
N GLU A 435 22.34 -14.55 7.56
CA GLU A 435 21.37 -15.60 7.18
C GLU A 435 20.94 -16.44 8.39
N GLU A 436 21.88 -16.80 9.27
CA GLU A 436 21.59 -17.60 10.47
C GLU A 436 20.63 -16.89 11.42
N MET A 437 20.82 -15.57 11.61
CA MET A 437 19.89 -14.77 12.41
C MET A 437 18.54 -14.64 11.73
N LEU A 438 18.54 -14.44 10.41
CA LEU A 438 17.31 -14.28 9.63
C LEU A 438 16.44 -15.54 9.66
N ASP A 439 17.07 -16.72 9.50
CA ASP A 439 16.41 -18.02 9.64
C ASP A 439 15.84 -18.20 11.06
N SER A 440 16.59 -17.80 12.09
CA SER A 440 16.11 -17.82 13.48
C SER A 440 14.88 -16.94 13.70
N ILE A 441 14.88 -15.71 13.16
CA ILE A 441 13.73 -14.79 13.27
C ILE A 441 12.51 -15.36 12.54
N LEU A 442 12.69 -15.91 11.34
CA LEU A 442 11.58 -16.51 10.59
C LEU A 442 11.01 -17.76 11.27
N HIS A 443 11.84 -18.52 11.98
CA HIS A 443 11.40 -19.64 12.79
C HIS A 443 10.62 -19.20 14.04
N GLU A 444 11.06 -18.12 14.71
CA GLU A 444 10.37 -17.57 15.89
C GLU A 444 9.03 -16.92 15.53
N TYR A 445 8.99 -16.18 14.40
CA TYR A 445 7.82 -15.41 13.97
C TYR A 445 7.07 -16.06 12.79
N GLN A 446 6.70 -17.33 12.95
CA GLN A 446 5.86 -18.02 11.97
C GLN A 446 4.49 -17.35 11.83
N ILE A 447 3.96 -17.34 10.61
CA ILE A 447 2.68 -16.73 10.29
C ILE A 447 1.68 -17.84 9.95
N ASP A 448 0.64 -17.97 10.78
CA ASP A 448 -0.50 -18.83 10.46
C ASP A 448 -1.08 -18.44 9.09
N GLY A 449 -1.10 -19.42 8.18
CA GLY A 449 -1.55 -19.25 6.79
C GLY A 449 -0.45 -18.98 5.77
N LEU A 450 0.82 -18.87 6.17
CA LEU A 450 1.97 -18.82 5.26
C LEU A 450 2.93 -19.99 5.54
N GLN A 451 3.14 -20.83 4.53
CA GLN A 451 4.09 -21.93 4.60
C GLN A 451 5.34 -21.57 3.81
N LEU A 452 6.52 -21.67 4.44
CA LEU A 452 7.80 -21.46 3.75
C LEU A 452 7.99 -22.50 2.64
N SER A 453 8.32 -22.05 1.44
CA SER A 453 8.58 -22.88 0.28
C SER A 453 10.02 -23.38 0.27
N SER A 454 10.23 -24.64 -0.12
CA SER A 454 11.57 -25.22 -0.35
C SER A 454 12.14 -24.92 -1.73
N SER A 455 11.33 -24.35 -2.64
CA SER A 455 11.72 -23.97 -3.99
C SER A 455 11.51 -22.48 -4.22
N ASN A 456 12.49 -21.84 -4.86
CA ASN A 456 12.37 -20.46 -5.31
C ASN A 456 11.75 -20.44 -6.71
N SER A 457 10.71 -19.63 -6.89
CA SER A 457 10.14 -19.28 -8.18
C SER A 457 10.60 -17.87 -8.60
N GLU A 458 10.03 -17.33 -9.68
CA GLU A 458 10.39 -16.01 -10.20
C GLU A 458 10.19 -14.88 -9.17
N ILE A 459 9.18 -15.01 -8.29
CA ILE A 459 8.84 -13.97 -7.30
C ILE A 459 9.99 -13.70 -6.33
N SER A 460 10.80 -14.72 -6.03
CA SER A 460 11.99 -14.62 -5.21
C SER A 460 13.05 -13.70 -5.82
N ASN A 461 13.22 -13.71 -7.15
CA ASN A 461 14.11 -12.76 -7.84
C ASN A 461 13.44 -11.40 -8.05
N GLN A 462 12.12 -11.38 -8.25
CA GLN A 462 11.38 -10.13 -8.41
C GLN A 462 11.45 -9.26 -7.16
N VAL A 463 11.27 -9.82 -5.95
CA VAL A 463 11.37 -9.03 -4.71
C VAL A 463 12.78 -8.46 -4.49
N LEU A 464 13.82 -9.16 -4.93
CA LEU A 464 15.19 -8.64 -4.92
C LEU A 464 15.38 -7.53 -5.97
N ASN A 465 14.74 -7.63 -7.13
CA ASN A 465 14.72 -6.55 -8.12
C ASN A 465 13.90 -5.35 -7.67
N VAL A 466 12.84 -5.53 -6.88
CA VAL A 466 12.14 -4.41 -6.21
C VAL A 466 13.13 -3.66 -5.33
N LEU A 467 13.85 -4.38 -4.46
CA LEU A 467 14.87 -3.77 -3.61
C LEU A 467 15.96 -3.06 -4.43
N TYR A 468 16.48 -3.71 -5.47
CA TYR A 468 17.58 -3.19 -6.29
C TYR A 468 17.18 -2.02 -7.20
N LYS A 469 16.10 -2.15 -7.97
CA LYS A 469 15.73 -1.19 -9.03
C LYS A 469 14.74 -0.11 -8.56
N PHE A 470 14.05 -0.32 -7.44
CA PHE A 470 12.96 0.56 -6.99
C PHE A 470 13.30 1.19 -5.63
N VAL A 471 13.81 0.41 -4.68
CA VAL A 471 14.13 0.92 -3.33
C VAL A 471 15.51 1.59 -3.27
N LEU A 472 16.57 0.98 -3.81
CA LEU A 472 17.91 1.57 -3.73
C LEU A 472 18.03 2.97 -4.36
N PRO A 473 17.37 3.31 -5.49
CA PRO A 473 17.45 4.67 -6.04
C PRO A 473 16.95 5.76 -5.07
N ILE A 474 16.02 5.44 -4.17
CA ILE A 474 15.47 6.37 -3.17
C ILE A 474 16.05 6.16 -1.76
N GLU A 475 16.95 5.20 -1.61
CA GLU A 475 17.74 4.95 -0.40
C GLU A 475 19.23 4.75 -0.76
N PRO A 476 19.88 5.71 -1.47
CA PRO A 476 21.21 5.54 -2.07
C PRO A 476 22.32 5.30 -1.04
N GLU A 477 22.12 5.81 0.17
CA GLU A 477 22.98 5.64 1.34
C GLU A 477 23.29 4.17 1.66
N PHE A 478 22.40 3.24 1.32
CA PHE A 478 22.67 1.81 1.45
C PHE A 478 23.80 1.38 0.50
N LYS A 479 23.67 1.72 -0.79
CA LYS A 479 24.67 1.42 -1.81
C LYS A 479 26.02 2.08 -1.46
N GLU A 480 25.99 3.35 -1.09
CA GLU A 480 27.21 4.07 -0.69
C GLU A 480 27.96 3.37 0.45
N ARG A 481 27.25 2.83 1.44
CA ARG A 481 27.87 2.18 2.61
C ARG A 481 28.49 0.82 2.29
N ILE A 482 27.91 0.08 1.35
CA ILE A 482 28.48 -1.22 0.94
C ILE A 482 29.59 -1.07 -0.10
N THR A 483 29.60 0.01 -0.88
CA THR A 483 30.65 0.28 -1.88
C THR A 483 31.81 1.13 -1.36
N ARG A 484 31.68 1.77 -0.19
CA ARG A 484 32.80 2.46 0.47
C ARG A 484 33.86 1.43 0.85
N VAL A 485 34.97 1.44 0.12
CA VAL A 485 36.22 0.79 0.50
C VAL A 485 36.57 1.24 1.92
N LYS A 486 36.91 0.29 2.80
CA LYS A 486 37.31 0.56 4.19
C LYS A 486 38.61 1.38 4.22
N GLU A 487 38.53 2.71 4.07
CA GLU A 487 39.58 3.58 4.56
C GLU A 487 39.34 3.84 6.04
N LYS A 488 40.00 3.02 6.87
CA LYS A 488 40.68 3.36 8.14
C LYS A 488 40.87 2.09 8.95
N ASP A 489 42.00 1.44 8.73
CA ASP A 489 42.68 0.74 9.80
C ASP A 489 43.02 1.79 10.87
N TYR A 490 42.32 1.74 11.99
CA TYR A 490 42.79 2.35 13.22
C TYR A 490 44.07 1.60 13.62
N THR A 491 45.23 2.15 13.29
CA THR A 491 46.46 1.84 14.02
C THR A 491 46.25 2.30 15.47
N PRO A 492 46.34 1.40 16.47
CA PRO A 492 46.45 1.83 17.84
C PRO A 492 47.79 2.55 17.99
N SER A 493 47.76 3.80 18.42
CA SER A 493 48.96 4.45 18.94
C SER A 493 49.42 3.66 20.17
N MET A 494 50.63 3.09 20.10
CA MET A 494 51.35 2.48 21.21
C MET A 494 51.52 3.44 22.39
#